data_AF-A0A7S1Q8F2-F1
#
_entry.id   AF-A0A7S1Q8F2-F1
#
_cell.length_a   1.000
_cell.length_b   1.000
_cell.length_c   1.000
_cell.angle_alpha   90.00
_cell.angle_beta   90.00
_cell.angle_gamma   90.00
#
_symmetry.space_group_name_H-M   'P 1'
#
loop_
_entity.id
_entity.type
_entity.pdbx_description
1 polymer ?
#
loop_
_entity_poly.entity_id
_entity_poly.type
_entity_poly.pdbx_seq_one_letter_code
_entity_poly.pdbx_strand_id
1 'polypeptide(L)'
;STPQQVRAVCDQLLPFVAEFNMTALTREMRACLFVNLFNTLFCLIFSFYRHNPGTCIDVEVAFHTHYIVVGGMKFTLSDIKHGILRNNRPDPRMALRPFAPHDTRNQFCLAEADPRWVLLLLDLADDHEIERVNAVTPIVPPDRQEA
;
A
#
# COMPACT_ATOMS: atom_id res chain seq x y z
N SER A 1 -14.82 -0.49 -9.88
CA SER A 1 -14.08 -1.62 -9.28
C SER A 1 -13.46 -1.20 -7.96
N THR A 2 -13.17 -2.14 -7.05
CA THR A 2 -12.55 -1.85 -5.72
C THR A 2 -11.31 -0.95 -5.81
N PRO A 3 -10.38 -1.14 -6.77
CA PRO A 3 -9.22 -0.25 -6.92
C PRO A 3 -9.59 1.20 -7.23
N GLN A 4 -10.65 1.44 -8.00
CA GLN A 4 -11.12 2.80 -8.33
C GLN A 4 -11.74 3.49 -7.10
N GLN A 5 -12.42 2.73 -6.25
CA GLN A 5 -13.01 3.26 -5.01
C GLN A 5 -11.93 3.61 -3.98
N VAL A 6 -10.96 2.70 -3.75
CA VAL A 6 -9.79 2.98 -2.90
C VAL A 6 -9.05 4.22 -3.40
N ARG A 7 -8.87 4.32 -4.72
CA ARG A 7 -8.20 5.47 -5.34
C ARG A 7 -8.98 6.77 -5.11
N ALA A 8 -10.28 6.77 -5.32
CA ALA A 8 -11.12 7.95 -5.10
C ALA A 8 -11.03 8.44 -3.65
N VAL A 9 -10.99 7.53 -2.68
CA VAL A 9 -10.79 7.89 -1.26
C VAL A 9 -9.40 8.46 -1.02
N CYS A 10 -8.34 7.87 -1.60
CA CYS A 10 -6.98 8.41 -1.48
C CYS A 10 -6.88 9.84 -2.05
N ASP A 11 -7.48 10.07 -3.22
CA ASP A 11 -7.47 11.38 -3.87
C ASP A 11 -8.27 12.43 -3.04
N GLN A 12 -9.30 12.01 -2.30
CA GLN A 12 -10.06 12.87 -1.38
C GLN A 12 -9.33 13.15 -0.05
N LEU A 13 -8.68 12.15 0.54
CA LEU A 13 -8.05 12.27 1.85
C LEU A 13 -6.69 12.98 1.79
N LEU A 14 -5.98 12.86 0.66
CA LEU A 14 -4.61 13.31 0.52
C LEU A 14 -4.38 14.16 -0.74
N PRO A 15 -5.24 15.15 -1.05
CA PRO A 15 -5.16 15.91 -2.30
C PRO A 15 -3.83 16.67 -2.43
N PHE A 16 -3.28 17.14 -1.31
CA PHE A 16 -2.02 17.88 -1.26
C PHE A 16 -0.77 17.01 -1.49
N VAL A 17 -0.89 15.68 -1.33
CA VAL A 17 0.25 14.76 -1.49
C VAL A 17 0.61 14.60 -2.97
N ALA A 18 -0.38 14.68 -3.87
CA ALA A 18 -0.18 14.52 -5.30
C ALA A 18 0.76 15.58 -5.90
N GLU A 19 0.74 16.81 -5.40
CA GLU A 19 1.57 17.93 -5.87
C GLU A 19 2.77 18.21 -4.95
N PHE A 20 3.00 17.35 -3.95
CA PHE A 20 3.99 17.59 -2.93
C PHE A 20 5.44 17.51 -3.47
N ASN A 21 6.25 18.52 -3.14
CA ASN A 21 7.67 18.54 -3.52
C ASN A 21 8.52 17.69 -2.56
N MET A 22 8.81 16.46 -2.96
CA MET A 22 9.62 15.52 -2.17
C MET A 22 11.11 15.87 -2.08
N THR A 23 11.63 16.74 -2.95
CA THR A 23 13.06 17.10 -2.92
C THR A 23 13.43 17.99 -1.73
N ALA A 24 12.45 18.69 -1.17
CA ALA A 24 12.62 19.52 0.02
C ALA A 24 12.71 18.73 1.34
N LEU A 25 12.41 17.43 1.31
CA LEU A 25 12.40 16.60 2.52
C LEU A 25 13.79 16.09 2.89
N THR A 26 14.08 16.14 4.19
CA THR A 26 15.16 15.34 4.77
C THR A 26 14.88 13.85 4.58
N ARG A 27 15.92 13.02 4.74
CA ARG A 27 15.79 11.57 4.64
C ARG A 27 14.75 11.02 5.62
N GLU A 28 14.78 11.47 6.87
CA GLU A 28 13.90 11.01 7.94
C GLU A 28 12.45 11.46 7.70
N MET A 29 12.24 12.71 7.28
CA MET A 29 10.90 13.21 6.92
C MET A 29 10.31 12.42 5.76
N ARG A 30 11.13 12.10 4.75
CA ARG A 30 10.72 11.28 3.62
C ARG A 30 10.38 9.85 4.06
N ALA A 31 11.18 9.25 4.92
CA ALA A 31 10.86 7.93 5.48
C ALA A 31 9.53 7.94 6.26
N CYS A 32 9.34 8.92 7.15
CA CYS A 32 8.08 9.09 7.90
C CYS A 32 6.87 9.29 6.97
N LEU A 33 7.01 10.12 5.94
CA LEU A 33 5.96 10.31 4.93
C LEU A 33 5.59 8.96 4.30
N PHE A 34 6.56 8.22 3.77
CA PHE A 34 6.29 6.97 3.07
C PHE A 34 5.73 5.86 3.97
N VAL A 35 6.19 5.77 5.23
CA VAL A 35 5.59 4.86 6.23
C VAL A 35 4.12 5.21 6.45
N ASN A 36 3.79 6.48 6.64
CA ASN A 36 2.41 6.91 6.87
C ASN A 36 1.52 6.68 5.65
N LEU A 37 2.03 6.94 4.44
CA LEU A 37 1.29 6.69 3.20
C LEU A 37 1.05 5.19 2.97
N PHE A 38 2.05 4.35 3.24
CA PHE A 38 1.91 2.90 3.18
C PHE A 38 0.81 2.43 4.14
N ASN A 39 0.92 2.79 5.42
CA ASN A 39 -0.02 2.35 6.45
C ASN A 39 -1.45 2.83 6.17
N THR A 40 -1.59 4.06 5.67
CA THR A 40 -2.90 4.61 5.27
C THR A 40 -3.49 3.82 4.10
N LEU A 41 -2.72 3.62 3.02
CA LEU A 41 -3.18 2.89 1.85
C LEU A 41 -3.51 1.43 2.19
N PHE A 42 -2.69 0.78 3.02
CA PHE A 42 -2.91 -0.57 3.49
C PHE A 42 -4.23 -0.68 4.27
N CYS A 43 -4.46 0.18 5.26
CA CYS A 43 -5.70 0.20 6.02
C CYS A 43 -6.93 0.47 5.15
N LEU A 44 -6.82 1.37 4.17
CA LEU A 44 -7.91 1.63 3.22
C LEU A 44 -8.25 0.37 2.42
N ILE A 45 -7.25 -0.25 1.78
CA ILE A 45 -7.42 -1.49 1.02
C ILE A 45 -8.09 -2.54 1.91
N PHE A 46 -7.50 -2.84 3.07
CA PHE A 46 -7.99 -3.87 3.96
C PHE A 46 -9.44 -3.61 4.43
N SER A 47 -9.74 -2.36 4.81
CA SER A 47 -11.09 -1.95 5.19
C SER A 47 -12.09 -2.16 4.04
N PHE A 48 -11.74 -1.76 2.82
CA PHE A 48 -12.58 -1.97 1.64
C PHE A 48 -12.88 -3.45 1.41
N TYR A 49 -11.86 -4.32 1.40
CA TYR A 49 -12.09 -5.75 1.19
C TYR A 49 -12.90 -6.38 2.32
N ARG A 50 -12.64 -6.00 3.58
CA ARG A 50 -13.37 -6.52 4.74
C ARG A 50 -14.86 -6.13 4.75
N HIS A 51 -15.20 -4.93 4.28
CA HIS A 51 -16.57 -4.42 4.31
C HIS A 51 -17.37 -4.66 3.02
N ASN A 52 -16.78 -5.26 1.99
CA ASN A 52 -17.47 -5.60 0.74
C ASN A 52 -17.70 -7.12 0.63
N PRO A 53 -18.88 -7.63 1.03
CA PRO A 53 -19.18 -9.06 0.99
C PRO A 53 -19.04 -9.63 -0.43
N GLY A 54 -18.44 -10.81 -0.55
CA GLY A 54 -18.16 -11.47 -1.82
C GLY A 54 -16.86 -11.02 -2.51
N THR A 55 -16.06 -10.17 -1.88
CA THR A 55 -14.70 -9.85 -2.35
C THR A 55 -13.67 -10.64 -1.54
N CYS A 56 -12.72 -11.26 -2.24
CA CYS A 56 -11.51 -11.81 -1.62
C CYS A 56 -10.34 -10.89 -1.97
N ILE A 57 -9.40 -10.75 -1.04
CA ILE A 57 -8.17 -10.02 -1.30
C ILE A 57 -7.07 -11.01 -1.68
N ASP A 58 -6.60 -10.93 -2.91
CA ASP A 58 -5.27 -11.42 -3.25
C ASP A 58 -4.28 -10.33 -2.82
N VAL A 59 -3.61 -10.57 -1.70
CA VAL A 59 -2.73 -9.57 -1.07
C VAL A 59 -1.53 -9.26 -1.95
N GLU A 60 -0.98 -10.25 -2.64
CA GLU A 60 0.14 -10.04 -3.55
C GLU A 60 -0.28 -9.13 -4.71
N VAL A 61 -1.42 -9.45 -5.35
CA VAL A 61 -1.98 -8.58 -6.39
C VAL A 61 -2.31 -7.19 -5.85
N ALA A 62 -2.87 -7.08 -4.65
CA ALA A 62 -3.22 -5.80 -4.04
C ALA A 62 -2.00 -4.90 -3.84
N PHE A 63 -0.85 -5.48 -3.45
CA PHE A 63 0.41 -4.77 -3.21
C PHE A 63 0.99 -4.12 -4.47
N HIS A 64 0.69 -4.68 -5.64
CA HIS A 64 1.18 -4.19 -6.94
C HIS A 64 0.15 -3.38 -7.73
N THR A 65 -1.14 -3.46 -7.38
CA THR A 65 -2.21 -2.82 -8.15
C THR A 65 -2.71 -1.51 -7.55
N HIS A 66 -2.73 -1.42 -6.21
CA HIS A 66 -3.16 -0.20 -5.53
C HIS A 66 -1.99 0.75 -5.35
N TYR A 67 -2.20 2.02 -5.65
CA TYR A 67 -1.17 3.04 -5.60
C TYR A 67 -1.70 4.38 -5.12
N ILE A 68 -0.77 5.17 -4.60
CA ILE A 68 -0.94 6.59 -4.30
C ILE A 68 -0.08 7.43 -5.24
N VAL A 69 -0.52 8.66 -5.53
CA VAL A 69 0.26 9.63 -6.30
C VAL A 69 0.94 10.59 -5.33
N VAL A 70 2.27 10.71 -5.44
CA VAL A 70 3.07 11.63 -4.63
C VAL A 70 4.00 12.42 -5.55
N GLY A 71 3.90 13.75 -5.53
CA GLY A 71 4.69 14.62 -6.42
C GLY A 71 4.62 14.22 -7.91
N GLY A 72 3.43 13.86 -8.38
CA GLY A 72 3.17 13.42 -9.76
C GLY A 72 3.60 11.99 -10.10
N MET A 73 4.18 11.23 -9.17
CA MET A 73 4.63 9.86 -9.40
C MET A 73 3.74 8.84 -8.69
N LYS A 74 3.52 7.68 -9.32
CA LYS A 74 2.73 6.59 -8.72
C LYS A 74 3.62 5.71 -7.84
N PHE A 75 3.11 5.38 -6.67
CA PHE A 75 3.74 4.49 -5.71
C PHE A 75 2.74 3.45 -5.22
N THR A 76 2.98 2.19 -5.57
CA THR A 76 2.28 1.03 -5.01
C THR A 76 2.78 0.70 -3.59
N LEU A 77 2.09 -0.17 -2.87
CA LEU A 77 2.60 -0.67 -1.59
C LEU A 77 3.99 -1.32 -1.76
N SER A 78 4.18 -2.10 -2.83
CA SER A 78 5.48 -2.71 -3.13
C SER A 78 6.55 -1.65 -3.47
N ASP A 79 6.21 -0.63 -4.26
CA ASP A 79 7.12 0.48 -4.56
C ASP A 79 7.58 1.20 -3.30
N ILE A 80 6.67 1.41 -2.34
CA ILE A 80 7.01 2.08 -1.08
C ILE A 80 7.92 1.18 -0.23
N LYS A 81 7.49 -0.07 0.03
CA LYS A 81 8.22 -1.00 0.91
C LYS A 81 9.58 -1.40 0.33
N HIS A 82 9.61 -1.87 -0.92
CA HIS A 82 10.80 -2.43 -1.54
C HIS A 82 11.62 -1.38 -2.31
N GLY A 83 10.93 -0.46 -2.98
CA GLY A 83 11.55 0.61 -3.75
C GLY A 83 12.12 1.70 -2.84
N ILE A 84 11.28 2.35 -2.05
CA ILE A 84 11.71 3.51 -1.26
C ILE A 84 12.40 3.10 0.04
N LEU A 85 11.71 2.38 0.91
CA LEU A 85 12.17 2.11 2.28
C LEU A 85 13.32 1.11 2.35
N ARG A 86 13.35 0.15 1.41
CA ARG A 86 14.42 -0.86 1.30
C ARG A 86 15.50 -0.51 0.26
N ASN A 87 15.56 0.72 -0.22
CA ASN A 87 16.58 1.18 -1.17
C ASN A 87 16.60 0.38 -2.49
N ASN A 88 15.45 0.27 -3.14
CA ASN A 88 15.27 -0.42 -4.42
C ASN A 88 15.84 -1.84 -4.43
N ARG A 89 15.69 -2.54 -3.30
CA ARG A 89 16.04 -3.96 -3.15
C ARG A 89 14.89 -4.81 -3.66
N PRO A 90 15.18 -5.94 -4.33
CA PRO A 90 14.14 -6.85 -4.78
C PRO A 90 13.28 -7.34 -3.60
N ASP A 91 12.02 -7.62 -3.90
CA ASP A 91 11.12 -8.33 -3.00
C ASP A 91 11.70 -9.74 -2.72
N PRO A 92 11.73 -10.26 -1.49
CA PRO A 92 12.15 -11.63 -1.24
C PRO A 92 11.38 -12.68 -2.07
N ARG A 93 10.14 -12.36 -2.48
CA ARG A 93 9.29 -13.21 -3.32
C ARG A 93 9.49 -12.99 -4.82
N MET A 94 10.13 -11.88 -5.24
CA MET A 94 10.32 -11.52 -6.65
C MET A 94 11.79 -11.20 -6.98
N ALA A 95 12.30 -11.69 -8.11
CA ALA A 95 13.70 -11.45 -8.48
C ALA A 95 14.00 -10.01 -8.96
N LEU A 96 12.98 -9.26 -9.38
CA LEU A 96 13.17 -7.96 -10.02
C LEU A 96 13.16 -6.80 -9.02
N ARG A 97 13.95 -5.77 -9.32
CA ARG A 97 13.94 -4.51 -8.57
C ARG A 97 12.65 -3.74 -8.87
N PRO A 98 12.05 -3.06 -7.88
CA PRO A 98 10.88 -2.22 -8.09
C PRO A 98 11.11 -1.13 -9.14
N PHE A 99 12.29 -0.49 -9.14
CA PHE A 99 12.62 0.62 -10.04
C PHE A 99 13.77 0.26 -10.97
N ALA A 100 13.59 0.56 -12.25
CA ALA A 100 14.65 0.45 -13.26
C ALA A 100 15.76 1.49 -13.02
N PRO A 101 16.99 1.32 -13.56
CA PRO A 101 18.10 2.25 -13.30
C PRO A 101 17.84 3.73 -13.61
N HIS A 102 16.98 4.02 -14.59
CA HIS A 102 16.63 5.39 -15.01
C HIS A 102 15.28 5.88 -14.50
N ASP A 103 14.64 5.13 -13.59
CA ASP A 103 13.39 5.56 -12.97
C ASP A 103 13.64 6.79 -12.09
N THR A 104 12.86 7.84 -12.28
CA THR A 104 12.97 9.10 -11.53
C THR A 104 12.71 8.91 -10.04
N ARG A 105 12.01 7.85 -9.64
CA ARG A 105 11.73 7.53 -8.23
C ARG A 105 12.98 7.07 -7.48
N ASN A 106 14.05 6.65 -8.17
CA ASN A 106 15.31 6.25 -7.53
C ASN A 106 15.93 7.35 -6.66
N GLN A 107 15.75 8.63 -7.02
CA GLN A 107 16.29 9.76 -6.26
C GLN A 107 15.70 9.87 -4.83
N PHE A 108 14.55 9.23 -4.59
CA PHE A 108 13.85 9.25 -3.31
C PHE A 108 14.09 7.99 -2.47
N CYS A 109 14.84 7.01 -3.00
CA CYS A 109 15.20 5.80 -2.27
C CYS A 109 16.06 6.14 -1.05
N LEU A 110 15.83 5.45 0.07
CA LEU A 110 16.64 5.65 1.27
C LEU A 110 17.99 4.97 1.08
N ALA A 111 19.04 5.72 0.74
CA ALA A 111 20.38 5.22 0.41
C ALA A 111 20.93 4.15 1.39
N GLU A 112 20.58 4.27 2.67
CA GLU A 112 20.78 3.22 3.67
C GLU A 112 19.42 2.69 4.13
N ALA A 113 19.19 1.40 3.83
CA ALA A 113 18.03 0.66 4.31
C ALA A 113 18.13 0.52 5.82
N ASP A 114 17.38 1.36 6.53
CA ASP A 114 17.21 1.26 7.98
C ASP A 114 16.00 0.38 8.26
N PRO A 115 16.20 -0.81 8.85
CA PRO A 115 15.13 -1.79 9.03
C PRO A 115 14.00 -1.25 9.92
N ARG A 116 14.26 -0.23 10.75
CA ARG A 116 13.24 0.36 11.63
C ARG A 116 12.05 0.89 10.84
N TRP A 117 12.27 1.49 9.67
CA TRP A 117 11.17 2.00 8.86
C TRP A 117 10.25 0.90 8.33
N VAL A 118 10.83 -0.26 7.99
CA VAL A 118 10.06 -1.43 7.53
C VAL A 118 9.31 -2.07 8.68
N LEU A 119 9.87 -2.08 9.89
CA LEU A 119 9.22 -2.60 11.10
C LEU A 119 7.99 -1.77 11.55
N LEU A 120 7.84 -0.54 11.04
CA LEU A 120 6.69 0.32 11.32
C LEU A 120 5.54 0.13 10.32
N LEU A 121 5.71 -0.71 9.30
CA LEU A 121 4.67 -0.95 8.33
C LEU A 121 3.59 -1.87 8.92
N LEU A 122 2.34 -1.47 8.75
CA LEU A 122 1.18 -2.32 8.93
C LEU A 122 1.14 -3.29 7.75
N ASP A 123 1.99 -4.30 7.83
CA ASP A 123 2.10 -5.41 6.92
C ASP A 123 1.60 -6.63 7.68
N LEU A 124 0.59 -7.32 7.14
CA LEU A 124 0.15 -8.60 7.70
C LEU A 124 1.27 -9.61 7.43
N ALA A 125 2.23 -9.65 8.35
CA ALA A 125 3.33 -10.61 8.33
C ALA A 125 2.85 -12.06 8.51
N ASP A 126 1.58 -12.28 8.84
CA ASP A 126 0.98 -13.59 9.02
C ASP A 126 -0.21 -13.80 8.07
N ASP A 127 -0.06 -14.77 7.18
CA ASP A 127 -1.08 -15.26 6.25
C ASP A 127 -2.40 -15.67 6.97
N HIS A 128 -2.35 -15.92 8.29
CA HIS A 128 -3.49 -16.35 9.09
C HIS A 128 -4.61 -15.30 9.27
N GLU A 129 -4.33 -14.00 9.26
CA GLU A 129 -5.40 -12.99 9.36
C GLU A 129 -6.13 -12.79 8.01
N ILE A 130 -5.46 -13.08 6.89
CA ILE A 130 -6.07 -13.05 5.54
C ILE A 130 -7.07 -14.20 5.39
N GLU A 131 -6.73 -15.40 5.88
CA GLU A 131 -7.68 -16.52 5.95
C GLU A 131 -8.91 -16.16 6.78
N ARG A 132 -8.75 -15.43 7.89
CA ARG A 132 -9.88 -15.00 8.73
C ARG A 132 -10.76 -13.95 8.06
N VAL A 133 -10.19 -13.04 7.28
CA VAL A 133 -10.96 -12.09 6.45
C VAL A 133 -11.78 -12.82 5.40
N ASN A 134 -11.17 -13.80 4.72
CA ASN A 134 -11.85 -14.61 3.71
C ASN A 134 -12.87 -15.60 4.33
N ALA A 135 -12.69 -15.98 5.60
CA ALA A 135 -13.60 -16.83 6.36
C ALA A 135 -14.76 -16.08 7.04
N VAL A 136 -14.81 -14.74 6.97
CA VAL A 136 -16.01 -14.00 7.39
C VAL A 136 -17.11 -14.32 6.39
N THR A 137 -18.02 -15.23 6.79
CA THR A 137 -19.26 -15.51 6.06
C THR A 137 -19.96 -14.21 5.67
N PRO A 138 -20.48 -14.09 4.44
CA PRO A 138 -21.24 -12.91 4.05
C PRO A 138 -22.34 -12.68 5.10
N ILE A 139 -22.40 -11.47 5.64
CA ILE A 139 -23.49 -11.07 6.52
C ILE A 139 -24.75 -11.19 5.68
N VAL A 140 -25.52 -12.26 5.91
CA VAL A 140 -26.82 -12.46 5.27
C VAL A 140 -27.71 -11.34 5.81
N PRO A 141 -28.26 -10.47 4.95
CA PRO A 141 -29.23 -9.47 5.38
C PRO A 141 -30.39 -10.19 6.09
N PRO A 142 -30.90 -9.66 7.23
CA PRO A 142 -31.95 -10.31 8.03
C PRO A 142 -33.24 -10.60 7.24
N ASP A 143 -33.40 -9.97 6.09
CA ASP A 143 -34.53 -10.02 5.16
C ASP A 143 -34.51 -11.19 4.16
N ARG A 144 -33.58 -12.16 4.29
CA ARG A 144 -33.63 -13.46 3.58
C ARG A 144 -33.57 -14.68 4.49
N GLN A 145 -34.11 -14.57 5.70
CA GLN A 145 -34.37 -15.72 6.59
C GLN A 145 -35.87 -15.94 6.75
N GLU A 146 -36.64 -16.01 5.68
CA GLU A 146 -37.99 -16.57 5.74
C GLU A 146 -38.40 -17.03 4.33
N ALA A 147 -38.44 -18.34 4.17
CA ALA A 147 -39.20 -19.06 3.16
C ALA A 147 -40.50 -19.53 3.81
#